data_AF-A0A2D4F2M8-F1
#
_entry.id   AF-A0A2D4F2M8-F1
#
_cell.length_a   1.000
_cell.length_b   1.000
_cell.length_c   1.000
_cell.angle_alpha   90.00
_cell.angle_beta   90.00
_cell.angle_gamma   90.00
#
_symmetry.space_group_name_H-M   'P 1'
#
loop_
_entity.id
_entity.type
_entity.pdbx_description
1 polymer ?
#
loop_
_entity_poly.entity_id
_entity_poly.type
_entity_poly.pdbx_seq_one_letter_code
_entity_poly.pdbx_strand_id
1 'polypeptide(L)'
;ELSTSSSSNDIPIAKIAERVKLSKTRSESSASDRPVLGSEISSIGVSSSVAEHLAHSLQDCSNIQEIFQTLYSHGSAISESKIREFEVETERLNSRIEHLKSQNDLLTITLEECKSNAERMSMLVGKYESNATALRLAL
;
A
#
# COMPACT_ATOMS: atom_id res chain seq x y z
N GLU A 1 -64.30 21.48 46.08
CA GLU A 1 -63.97 22.91 46.02
C GLU A 1 -63.27 23.22 44.71
N LEU A 2 -63.43 24.46 44.26
CA LEU A 2 -63.19 24.97 42.91
C LEU A 2 -61.77 25.55 42.75
N SER A 3 -61.30 25.57 41.49
CA SER A 3 -60.27 26.46 40.91
C SER A 3 -58.80 25.99 41.08
N THR A 4 -57.87 26.10 40.12
CA THR A 4 -57.74 26.96 38.93
C THR A 4 -56.92 26.28 37.82
N SER A 5 -57.28 26.62 36.58
CA SER A 5 -56.50 26.66 35.33
C SER A 5 -54.96 26.63 35.40
N SER A 6 -54.31 25.92 34.47
CA SER A 6 -53.53 26.56 33.39
C SER A 6 -53.10 25.55 32.32
N SER A 7 -53.32 25.97 31.08
CA SER A 7 -52.85 25.39 29.83
C SER A 7 -51.33 25.12 29.80
N SER A 8 -50.91 24.00 29.21
CA SER A 8 -49.70 23.92 28.39
C SER A 8 -49.79 22.68 27.52
N ASN A 9 -49.89 22.87 26.21
CA ASN A 9 -49.69 21.81 25.23
C ASN A 9 -48.24 21.33 25.34
N ASP A 10 -48.01 20.17 25.97
CA ASP A 10 -46.72 19.49 25.91
C ASP A 10 -46.57 18.84 24.53
N ILE A 11 -46.21 19.65 23.54
CA ILE A 11 -45.63 19.16 22.30
C ILE A 11 -44.26 18.58 22.67
N PRO A 12 -43.92 17.34 22.28
CA PRO A 12 -42.61 16.79 22.57
C PRO A 12 -41.54 17.62 21.83
N ILE A 13 -40.80 18.43 22.57
CA ILE A 13 -39.69 19.20 22.03
C ILE A 13 -38.57 18.20 21.73
N ALA A 14 -38.29 17.97 20.44
CA ALA A 14 -37.13 17.23 20.02
C ALA A 14 -35.87 17.93 20.56
N LYS A 15 -35.16 17.28 21.49
CA LYS A 15 -33.88 17.78 22.01
C LYS A 15 -32.91 17.91 20.83
N ILE A 16 -32.58 19.13 20.47
CA ILE A 16 -31.52 19.41 19.49
C ILE A 16 -30.21 18.98 20.16
N ALA A 17 -29.54 17.99 19.60
CA ALA A 17 -28.21 17.60 20.04
C ALA A 17 -27.26 18.80 19.85
N GLU A 18 -26.57 19.19 20.92
CA GLU A 18 -25.55 20.22 20.88
C GLU A 18 -24.47 19.85 19.84
N ARG A 19 -24.10 20.80 18.97
CA ARG A 19 -23.01 20.59 18.00
C ARG A 19 -21.68 20.52 18.75
N VAL A 20 -21.27 19.30 19.10
CA VAL A 20 -19.92 19.04 19.61
C VAL A 20 -18.94 19.09 18.43
N LYS A 21 -18.06 20.09 18.41
CA LYS A 21 -16.97 20.19 17.43
C LYS A 21 -15.95 19.09 17.75
N LEU A 22 -15.98 18.00 16.99
CA LEU A 22 -15.01 16.92 17.11
C LEU A 22 -13.61 17.49 16.81
N SER A 23 -12.74 17.52 17.83
CA SER A 23 -11.33 17.82 17.63
C SER A 23 -10.71 16.68 16.82
N LYS A 24 -10.06 17.02 15.70
CA LYS A 24 -9.34 16.06 14.87
C LYS A 24 -8.29 15.38 15.75
N THR A 25 -8.38 14.07 15.94
CA THR A 25 -7.30 13.29 16.54
C THR A 25 -6.07 13.51 15.68
N ARG A 26 -5.12 14.26 16.23
CA ARG A 26 -3.86 14.56 15.59
C ARG A 26 -3.07 13.25 15.63
N SER A 27 -3.23 12.42 14.60
CA SER A 27 -2.21 11.44 14.28
C SER A 27 -0.95 12.27 14.10
N GLU A 28 0.07 12.00 14.90
CA GLU A 28 1.40 12.60 14.75
C GLU A 28 2.04 12.02 13.48
N SER A 29 1.44 12.31 12.34
CA SER A 29 2.06 12.13 11.05
C SER A 29 3.04 13.27 10.89
N SER A 30 4.26 12.92 10.50
CA SER A 30 5.30 13.86 10.07
C SER A 30 4.70 14.98 9.21
N ALA A 31 5.28 16.18 9.28
CA ALA A 31 4.75 17.37 8.60
C ALA A 31 4.53 17.20 7.08
N SER A 32 5.10 16.15 6.47
CA SER A 32 4.95 15.79 5.05
C SER A 32 3.64 15.11 4.66
N ASP A 33 2.88 14.51 5.59
CA ASP A 33 1.66 13.75 5.26
C ASP A 33 0.35 14.53 5.47
N ARG A 34 0.43 15.81 5.86
CA ARG A 34 -0.78 16.62 6.04
C ARG A 34 -1.32 17.02 4.66
N PRO A 35 -2.62 16.75 4.35
CA PRO A 35 -3.21 17.22 3.11
C PRO A 35 -3.17 18.75 3.03
N VAL A 36 -2.71 19.27 1.90
CA VAL A 36 -2.67 20.70 1.60
C VAL A 36 -4.08 21.19 1.32
N LEU A 37 -4.56 22.17 2.08
CA LEU A 37 -5.89 22.76 1.90
C LEU A 37 -5.86 23.87 0.84
N GLY A 38 -6.98 24.13 0.17
CA GLY A 38 -7.10 25.20 -0.85
C GLY A 38 -6.75 26.60 -0.32
N SER A 39 -6.95 26.86 0.97
CA SER A 39 -6.54 28.11 1.63
C SER A 39 -5.01 28.28 1.66
N GLU A 40 -4.27 27.18 1.77
CA GLU A 40 -2.80 27.18 1.80
C GLU A 40 -2.24 27.42 0.40
N ILE A 41 -2.87 26.82 -0.61
CA ILE A 41 -2.55 27.05 -2.03
C ILE A 41 -2.81 28.52 -2.38
N SER A 42 -3.97 29.05 -1.98
CA SER A 42 -4.33 30.45 -2.21
C SER A 42 -3.39 31.42 -1.49
N SER A 43 -2.85 31.06 -0.32
CA SER A 43 -1.92 31.91 0.43
C SER A 43 -0.58 32.14 -0.27
N ILE A 44 -0.22 31.25 -1.20
CA ILE A 44 0.99 31.32 -2.04
C ILE A 44 0.68 32.02 -3.38
N GLY A 45 -0.55 32.47 -3.60
CA GLY A 45 -0.98 33.19 -4.81
C GLY A 45 -1.38 32.29 -5.97
N VAL A 46 -1.60 30.99 -5.72
CA VAL A 46 -2.05 30.03 -6.74
C VAL A 46 -3.54 29.74 -6.54
N SER A 47 -4.33 29.71 -7.62
CA SER A 47 -5.74 29.33 -7.53
C SER A 47 -5.90 27.82 -7.37
N SER A 48 -6.92 27.38 -6.63
CA SER A 48 -7.25 25.95 -6.47
C SER A 48 -7.41 25.25 -7.83
N SER A 49 -8.06 25.93 -8.79
CA SER A 49 -8.27 25.40 -10.14
C SER A 49 -6.97 25.12 -10.90
N VAL A 50 -5.94 25.95 -10.75
CA VAL A 50 -4.64 25.74 -11.42
C VAL A 50 -3.88 24.60 -10.75
N ALA A 51 -3.93 24.52 -9.42
CA ALA A 51 -3.31 23.41 -8.68
C ALA A 51 -3.99 22.07 -8.99
N GLU A 52 -5.32 22.04 -9.06
CA GLU A 52 -6.11 20.87 -9.46
C GLU A 52 -5.80 20.44 -10.90
N HIS A 53 -5.72 21.39 -11.83
CA HIS A 53 -5.40 21.07 -13.22
C HIS A 53 -4.00 20.45 -13.35
N LEU A 54 -2.99 20.99 -12.66
CA LEU A 54 -1.65 20.41 -12.63
C LEU A 54 -1.65 19.01 -12.00
N ALA A 55 -2.35 18.81 -10.90
CA ALA A 55 -2.45 17.51 -10.24
C ALA A 55 -3.09 16.46 -11.17
N HIS A 56 -4.15 16.85 -11.90
CA HIS A 56 -4.76 15.99 -12.92
C HIS A 56 -3.79 15.65 -14.05
N SER A 57 -3.09 16.64 -14.62
CA SER A 57 -2.10 16.39 -15.69
C SER A 57 -1.00 15.41 -15.27
N LEU A 58 -0.56 15.47 -14.01
CA LEU A 58 0.44 14.52 -13.48
C LEU A 58 -0.15 13.13 -13.21
N GLN A 59 -1.41 13.06 -12.79
CA GLN A 59 -2.13 11.81 -12.54
C GLN A 59 -2.37 11.01 -13.82
N ASP A 60 -2.53 11.69 -14.95
CA ASP A 60 -2.78 11.08 -16.26
C ASP A 60 -1.51 10.47 -16.89
N CYS A 61 -0.32 10.75 -16.33
CA CYS A 61 0.94 10.20 -16.82
C CYS A 61 1.06 8.70 -16.51
N SER A 62 1.49 7.92 -17.50
CA SER A 62 1.61 6.46 -17.39
C SER A 62 3.00 5.98 -16.97
N ASN A 63 4.00 6.84 -17.07
CA ASN A 63 5.39 6.54 -16.71
C ASN A 63 6.11 7.78 -16.18
N ILE A 64 7.30 7.56 -15.61
CA ILE A 64 8.08 8.60 -14.96
C ILE A 64 8.64 9.65 -15.95
N GLN A 65 8.85 9.27 -17.22
CA GLN A 65 9.35 10.18 -18.25
C GLN A 65 8.29 11.22 -18.63
N GLU A 66 7.03 10.81 -18.77
CA GLU A 66 5.88 11.70 -18.99
C GLU A 66 5.69 12.68 -17.82
N ILE A 67 5.87 12.21 -16.59
CA ILE A 67 5.79 13.05 -15.38
C ILE A 67 6.87 14.14 -15.44
N PHE A 68 8.13 13.78 -15.70
CA PHE A 68 9.21 14.77 -15.76
C PHE A 68 9.05 15.74 -16.92
N GLN A 69 8.61 15.27 -18.09
CA GLN A 69 8.35 16.14 -19.24
C GLN A 69 7.24 17.16 -18.94
N THR A 70 6.15 16.72 -18.30
CA THR A 70 5.05 17.58 -17.86
C THR A 70 5.54 18.63 -16.86
N LEU A 71 6.30 18.21 -15.84
CA LEU A 71 6.89 19.12 -14.86
C LEU A 71 7.83 20.15 -15.51
N TYR A 72 8.66 19.74 -16.47
CA TYR A 72 9.56 20.64 -17.19
C TYR A 72 8.78 21.69 -18.01
N SER A 73 7.71 21.26 -18.68
CA SER A 73 6.83 22.16 -19.45
C SER A 73 6.12 23.21 -18.58
N HIS A 74 5.89 22.90 -17.30
CA HIS A 74 5.31 23.79 -16.31
C HIS A 74 6.37 24.56 -15.48
N GLY A 75 7.63 24.55 -15.90
CA GLY A 75 8.69 25.38 -15.31
C GLY A 75 9.40 24.78 -14.10
N SER A 76 9.28 23.47 -13.86
CA SER A 76 10.04 22.79 -12.81
C SER A 76 11.54 22.79 -13.11
N ALA A 77 12.35 23.24 -12.15
CA ALA A 77 13.81 23.30 -12.27
C ALA A 77 14.52 21.98 -11.92
N ILE A 78 13.91 20.83 -12.25
CA ILE A 78 14.58 19.53 -12.08
C ILE A 78 15.70 19.43 -13.11
N SER A 79 16.93 19.24 -12.65
CA SER A 79 18.07 19.07 -13.54
C SER A 79 18.00 17.73 -14.27
N GLU A 80 18.38 17.74 -15.55
CA GLU A 80 18.49 16.52 -16.37
C GLU A 80 19.38 15.45 -15.71
N SER A 81 20.43 15.87 -14.99
CA SER A 81 21.30 14.99 -14.19
C SER A 81 20.50 14.18 -13.16
N LYS A 82 19.57 14.82 -12.45
CA LYS A 82 18.80 14.16 -11.39
C LYS A 82 17.78 13.18 -11.96
N ILE A 83 17.22 13.49 -13.13
CA ILE A 83 16.33 12.57 -13.87
C ILE A 83 17.13 11.32 -14.26
N ARG A 84 18.31 11.51 -14.86
CA ARG A 84 19.19 10.42 -15.27
C ARG A 84 19.65 9.54 -14.11
N GLU A 85 19.94 10.14 -12.95
CA GLU A 85 20.25 9.40 -11.72
C GLU A 85 19.07 8.49 -11.30
N PHE A 86 17.83 9.00 -11.37
CA PHE A 86 16.65 8.18 -11.07
C PHE A 86 16.43 7.05 -12.08
N GLU A 87 16.68 7.29 -13.36
CA GLU A 87 16.58 6.24 -14.39
C GLU A 87 17.58 5.10 -14.13
N VAL A 88 18.85 5.45 -13.87
CA VAL A 88 19.89 4.46 -13.55
C VAL A 88 19.56 3.69 -12.28
N GLU A 89 19.10 4.37 -11.23
CA GLU A 89 18.73 3.72 -9.98
C GLU A 89 17.51 2.80 -10.16
N THR A 90 16.56 3.20 -10.99
CA THR A 90 15.39 2.38 -11.36
C THR A 90 15.82 1.13 -12.12
N GLU A 91 16.71 1.24 -13.10
CA GLU A 91 17.27 0.08 -13.83
C GLU A 91 18.06 -0.86 -12.91
N ARG A 92 18.86 -0.29 -12.00
CA ARG A 92 19.62 -1.06 -11.01
C ARG A 92 18.69 -1.85 -10.09
N LEU A 93 17.63 -1.22 -9.61
CA LEU A 93 16.65 -1.86 -8.73
C LEU A 93 15.85 -2.94 -9.47
N ASN A 94 15.43 -2.67 -10.71
CA ASN A 94 14.77 -3.66 -11.57
C ASN A 94 15.66 -4.88 -11.83
N SER A 95 16.94 -4.67 -12.14
CA SER A 95 17.91 -5.76 -12.31
C SER A 95 18.05 -6.60 -11.04
N ARG A 96 18.04 -5.96 -9.86
CA ARG A 96 18.08 -6.66 -8.57
C ARG A 96 16.81 -7.47 -8.31
N ILE A 97 15.65 -6.93 -8.65
CA ILE A 97 14.36 -7.64 -8.55
C ILE A 97 14.38 -8.89 -9.42
N GLU A 98 14.82 -8.77 -10.67
CA GLU A 98 14.84 -9.91 -11.60
C GLU A 98 15.81 -10.99 -11.16
N HIS A 99 17.00 -10.62 -10.69
CA HIS A 99 17.94 -11.55 -10.08
C HIS A 99 17.32 -12.29 -8.87
N LEU A 100 16.66 -11.57 -7.96
CA LEU A 100 16.00 -12.19 -6.80
C LEU A 100 14.87 -13.14 -7.19
N LYS A 101 14.07 -12.80 -8.21
CA LYS A 101 13.04 -13.71 -8.75
C LYS A 101 13.67 -15.00 -9.27
N SER A 102 14.70 -14.90 -10.10
CA SER A 102 15.41 -16.09 -10.62
C SER A 102 16.01 -16.97 -9.50
N GLN A 103 16.49 -16.35 -8.42
CA GLN A 103 17.00 -17.08 -7.26
C GLN A 103 15.87 -17.81 -6.51
N ASN A 104 14.71 -17.16 -6.34
CA ASN A 104 13.54 -17.81 -5.77
C ASN A 104 13.08 -19.00 -6.62
N ASP A 105 13.04 -18.86 -7.95
CA ASP A 105 12.68 -19.95 -8.85
C ASP A 105 13.64 -21.14 -8.72
N LEU A 106 14.95 -20.86 -8.66
CA LEU A 106 15.95 -21.91 -8.43
C LEU A 106 15.77 -22.61 -7.08
N LEU A 107 15.49 -21.85 -6.01
CA LEU A 107 15.23 -22.42 -4.69
C LEU A 107 13.97 -23.30 -4.71
N THR A 108 12.91 -22.87 -5.39
CA THR A 108 11.68 -23.65 -5.55
C THR A 108 11.95 -24.97 -6.27
N ILE A 109 12.69 -24.94 -7.39
CA ILE A 109 13.07 -26.15 -8.13
C ILE A 109 13.89 -27.09 -7.24
N THR A 110 14.89 -26.55 -6.54
CA THR A 110 15.77 -27.32 -5.64
C THR A 110 14.99 -27.98 -4.51
N LEU A 111 13.99 -27.27 -3.96
CA LEU A 111 13.15 -27.78 -2.89
C LEU A 111 12.27 -28.94 -3.36
N GLU A 112 11.65 -28.82 -4.54
CA GLU A 112 10.86 -29.90 -5.13
C GLU A 112 11.72 -31.13 -5.46
N GLU A 113 12.95 -30.93 -5.96
CA GLU A 113 13.89 -32.03 -6.18
C GLU A 113 14.27 -32.71 -4.86
N CYS A 114 14.61 -31.94 -3.82
CA CYS A 114 14.92 -32.47 -2.50
C CYS A 114 13.76 -33.28 -1.92
N LYS A 115 12.53 -32.78 -2.04
CA LYS A 115 11.33 -33.45 -1.58
C LYS A 115 11.12 -34.78 -2.31
N SER A 116 11.17 -34.76 -3.63
CA SER A 116 11.04 -35.98 -4.46
C SER A 116 12.11 -37.02 -4.09
N ASN A 117 13.35 -36.57 -3.87
CA ASN A 117 14.44 -37.45 -3.47
C ASN A 117 14.20 -38.05 -2.07
N ALA A 118 13.71 -37.26 -1.10
CA ALA A 118 13.37 -37.74 0.23
C ALA A 118 12.24 -38.78 0.21
N GLU A 119 11.18 -38.55 -0.58
CA GLU A 119 10.07 -39.49 -0.79
C GLU A 119 10.58 -40.83 -1.36
N ARG A 120 11.46 -40.77 -2.37
CA ARG A 120 12.08 -41.96 -2.96
C ARG A 120 12.92 -42.75 -1.95
N MET A 121 13.73 -42.06 -1.14
CA MET A 121 14.52 -42.72 -0.09
C MET A 121 13.62 -43.35 0.99
N SER A 122 12.58 -42.64 1.43
CA SER A 122 11.61 -43.17 2.40
C SER A 122 10.97 -44.46 1.92
N MET A 123 10.57 -44.53 0.64
CA MET A 123 10.03 -45.75 0.05
C MET A 123 11.05 -46.90 0.02
N LEU A 124 12.31 -46.62 -0.32
CA LEU A 124 13.38 -47.64 -0.32
C LEU A 124 13.62 -48.19 1.08
N VAL A 125 13.71 -47.32 2.09
CA VAL A 125 13.88 -47.73 3.49
C VAL A 125 12.72 -48.62 3.92
N GLY A 126 11.47 -48.23 3.65
CA GLY A 126 10.30 -49.06 3.97
C GLY A 126 10.32 -50.45 3.31
N LYS A 127 10.80 -50.54 2.05
CA LYS A 127 11.00 -51.84 1.37
C LYS A 127 12.07 -52.68 2.07
N TYR A 128 13.20 -52.09 2.46
CA TYR A 128 14.27 -52.82 3.15
C TYR A 128 13.84 -53.28 4.55
N GLU A 129 13.13 -52.45 5.30
CA GLU A 129 12.58 -52.81 6.62
C GLU A 129 11.57 -53.96 6.53
N SER A 130 10.68 -53.91 5.54
CA SER A 130 9.73 -54.98 5.27
C SER A 130 10.45 -56.29 4.90
N ASN A 131 11.43 -56.24 3.99
CA ASN A 131 12.19 -57.42 3.57
C ASN A 131 13.01 -58.04 4.72
N ALA A 132 13.65 -57.20 5.54
CA ALA A 132 14.39 -57.66 6.72
C ALA A 132 13.47 -58.34 7.74
N THR A 133 12.25 -57.82 7.91
CA THR A 133 11.23 -58.43 8.78
C THR A 133 10.78 -59.78 8.23
N ALA A 134 10.49 -59.87 6.93
CA ALA A 134 10.09 -61.13 6.29
C ALA A 134 11.18 -62.21 6.43
N LEU A 135 12.45 -61.85 6.20
CA LEU A 135 13.57 -62.76 6.37
C LEU A 135 13.69 -63.26 7.82
N ARG A 136 13.51 -62.38 8.81
CA ARG A 136 13.54 -62.76 10.23
C ARG A 136 12.41 -63.71 10.61
N LEU A 137 11.24 -63.62 9.97
CA LEU A 137 10.11 -64.52 10.20
C LEU A 137 10.26 -65.88 9.49
N ALA A 138 11.12 -65.97 8.48
CA ALA A 138 11.33 -67.18 7.69
C ALA A 138 12.48 -68.08 8.23
N LEU A 139 13.29 -67.56 9.15
CA LEU A 139 14.40 -68.27 9.83
C LEU A 139 13.97 -68.68 11.24
#